data_AF-A0A7Y9N5Y6-F1
#
_entry.id   AF-A0A7Y9N5Y6-F1
#
_cell.length_a   1.000
_cell.length_b   1.000
_cell.length_c   1.000
_cell.angle_alpha   90.00
_cell.angle_beta   90.00
_cell.angle_gamma   90.00
#
_symmetry.space_group_name_H-M   'P 1'
#
loop_
_entity.id
_entity.type
_entity.pdbx_description
1 polymer ?
#
loop_
_entity_poly.entity_id
_entity_poly.type
_entity_poly.pdbx_seq_one_letter_code
_entity_poly.pdbx_strand_id
1 'polypeptide(L)' 'MDIGNRDFVELVKRTREKFGVSIDGAHDLIFADEEMRRLVARRINHDPECRKQALWDMQEKGNRSRFIKVEGKIRFRT' A
#
# COMPACT_ATOMS: atom_id res chain seq x y z
N MET A 1 -2.61 13.63 9.21
CA MET A 1 -3.20 12.31 9.52
C MET A 1 -2.04 11.35 9.71
N ASP A 2 -1.87 10.81 10.91
CA ASP A 2 -0.89 9.76 11.18
C ASP A 2 -1.69 8.46 11.39
N ILE A 3 -1.50 7.50 10.48
CA ILE A 3 -2.17 6.19 10.52
C ILE A 3 -1.05 5.20 10.86
N GLY A 4 -1.14 4.52 11.99
CA GLY A 4 -0.19 3.48 12.35
C GLY A 4 -0.33 2.23 11.46
N ASN A 5 0.59 1.26 11.61
CA ASN A 5 0.47 -0.02 10.89
C ASN A 5 -0.81 -0.76 11.27
N ARG A 6 -1.19 -0.74 12.56
CA ARG A 6 -2.42 -1.36 13.05
C ARG A 6 -3.67 -0.71 12.45
N ASP A 7 -3.71 0.62 12.40
CA ASP A 7 -4.83 1.37 11.82
C ASP A 7 -4.99 1.09 10.33
N PHE A 8 -3.88 0.97 9.60
CA PHE A 8 -3.91 0.61 8.18
C PHE A 8 -4.46 -0.82 7.96
N VAL A 9 -4.02 -1.80 8.77
CA VAL A 9 -4.54 -3.17 8.70
C VAL A 9 -6.05 -3.21 8.98
N GLU A 10 -6.51 -2.47 10.00
CA GLU A 10 -7.93 -2.39 10.31
C GLU A 10 -8.73 -1.67 9.19
N LEU A 11 -8.17 -0.62 8.59
CA LEU A 11 -8.77 0.03 7.41
C LEU A 11 -8.93 -0.94 6.24
N VAL A 12 -7.92 -1.75 5.94
CA VAL A 12 -7.99 -2.77 4.88
C VAL A 12 -9.08 -3.79 5.18
N LYS A 13 -9.15 -4.31 6.42
CA LYS A 13 -10.21 -5.26 6.82
C LYS A 13 -11.60 -4.65 6.70
N ARG A 14 -11.81 -3.45 7.23
CA ARG A 14 -13.10 -2.74 7.14
C ARG A 14 -13.51 -2.47 5.71
N THR A 15 -12.57 -2.07 4.86
CA THR A 15 -12.83 -1.86 3.42
C THR A 15 -13.23 -3.17 2.75
N ARG A 16 -12.50 -4.25 3.04
CA ARG A 16 -12.81 -5.60 2.55
C ARG A 16 -14.22 -6.04 2.93
N GLU A 17 -14.59 -5.92 4.20
CA GLU A 17 -15.91 -6.29 4.71
C GLU A 17 -17.02 -5.40 4.15
N LYS A 18 -16.81 -4.08 4.14
CA LYS A 18 -17.80 -3.10 3.67
C LYS A 18 -18.15 -3.28 2.19
N PHE A 19 -17.16 -3.57 1.35
CA PHE A 19 -17.33 -3.65 -0.10
C PHE A 19 -17.39 -5.08 -0.63
N GLY A 20 -17.21 -6.10 0.22
CA GLY A 20 -17.24 -7.51 -0.19
C GLY A 20 -16.12 -7.89 -1.17
N VAL A 21 -14.98 -7.21 -1.11
CA VAL A 21 -13.85 -7.38 -2.05
C VAL A 21 -12.77 -8.29 -1.49
N SER A 22 -11.78 -8.66 -2.32
CA SER A 22 -10.54 -9.32 -1.86
C SER A 22 -9.63 -8.33 -1.12
N ILE A 23 -8.57 -8.83 -0.48
CA ILE A 23 -7.54 -7.95 0.14
C ILE A 23 -6.91 -7.04 -0.91
N ASP A 24 -6.61 -7.57 -2.10
CA ASP A 24 -6.10 -6.78 -3.21
C ASP A 24 -7.11 -5.73 -3.68
N GLY A 25 -8.39 -6.09 -3.80
CA GLY A 25 -9.44 -5.13 -4.15
C GLY A 25 -9.63 -4.03 -3.08
N ALA A 26 -9.47 -4.37 -1.79
CA ALA A 26 -9.49 -3.38 -0.72
C ALA A 26 -8.31 -2.41 -0.82
N HIS A 27 -7.11 -2.89 -1.15
CA HIS A 27 -5.97 -2.02 -1.45
C HIS A 27 -6.23 -1.14 -2.67
N ASP A 28 -6.83 -1.66 -3.74
CA ASP A 28 -7.16 -0.86 -4.93
C ASP A 28 -8.13 0.28 -4.59
N LEU A 29 -9.13 0.02 -3.74
CA LEU A 29 -10.08 1.03 -3.28
C LEU A 29 -9.40 2.08 -2.37
N ILE A 30 -8.60 1.65 -1.40
CA ILE A 30 -7.89 2.57 -0.49
C ILE A 30 -6.90 3.43 -1.27
N PHE A 31 -6.17 2.82 -2.19
CA PHE A 31 -5.21 3.52 -3.02
C PHE A 31 -5.86 4.22 -4.22
N ALA A 32 -7.19 4.21 -4.39
CA ALA A 32 -7.82 5.12 -5.34
C ALA A 32 -7.70 6.58 -4.88
N ASP A 33 -7.55 6.81 -3.57
CA ASP A 33 -7.33 8.11 -2.96
C ASP A 33 -5.86 8.55 -3.07
N GLU A 34 -5.63 9.74 -3.63
CA GLU A 34 -4.29 10.29 -3.84
C GLU A 34 -3.59 10.66 -2.51
N GLU A 35 -4.31 11.18 -1.52
CA GLU A 35 -3.74 11.48 -0.20
C GLU A 35 -3.28 10.20 0.49
N MET A 36 -4.05 9.11 0.36
CA MET A 36 -3.65 7.80 0.85
C MET A 36 -2.41 7.27 0.14
N ARG A 37 -2.30 7.42 -1.19
CA ARG A 37 -1.06 7.07 -1.92
C ARG A 37 0.13 7.87 -1.40
N ARG A 38 -0.01 9.19 -1.21
CA ARG A 38 1.07 10.04 -0.71
C ARG A 38 1.50 9.63 0.69
N LEU A 39 0.54 9.35 1.58
CA LEU A 39 0.81 8.88 2.94
C LEU A 39 1.55 7.55 2.95
N VAL A 40 1.06 6.56 2.21
CA VAL A 40 1.66 5.22 2.14
C VAL A 40 3.05 5.28 1.49
N ALA A 41 3.22 6.07 0.43
CA ALA A 41 4.52 6.26 -0.21
C ALA A 41 5.54 6.90 0.75
N ARG A 42 5.12 7.89 1.56
CA ARG A 42 5.96 8.44 2.63
C ARG A 42 6.35 7.32 3.60
N ARG A 43 5.38 6.56 4.13
CA ARG A 43 5.64 5.51 5.12
C ARG A 43 6.58 4.43 4.58
N ILE A 44 6.37 3.92 3.36
CA ILE A 44 7.26 2.94 2.72
C ILE A 44 8.72 3.43 2.60
N ASN A 45 8.94 4.74 2.44
CA ASN A 45 10.29 5.28 2.33
C ASN A 45 10.94 5.66 3.67
N HIS A 46 10.18 5.72 4.76
CA HIS A 46 10.66 6.12 6.09
C HIS A 46 10.58 5.01 7.15
N ASP A 47 9.71 4.02 6.97
CA ASP A 47 9.49 2.88 7.85
C ASP A 47 10.04 1.59 7.19
N PRO A 48 11.03 0.91 7.81
CA PRO A 48 11.65 -0.29 7.26
C PRO A 48 10.68 -1.47 7.07
N GLU A 49 9.69 -1.62 7.94
CA GLU A 49 8.71 -2.72 7.85
C GLU A 49 7.76 -2.48 6.68
N CYS A 50 7.26 -1.25 6.51
CA CYS A 50 6.49 -0.87 5.33
C CYS A 50 7.32 -1.04 4.04
N ARG A 51 8.61 -0.68 4.08
CA ARG A 51 9.53 -0.86 2.94
C ARG A 51 9.67 -2.33 2.56
N LYS A 52 9.86 -3.20 3.55
CA LYS A 52 10.01 -4.65 3.36
C LYS A 52 8.75 -5.25 2.74
N GLN A 53 7.56 -4.87 3.22
CA GLN A 53 6.29 -5.33 2.65
C GLN A 53 6.11 -4.88 1.19
N ALA A 54 6.43 -3.63 0.86
CA ALA A 54 6.35 -3.14 -0.51
C ALA A 54 7.35 -3.85 -1.46
N LEU A 55 8.56 -4.14 -0.98
CA LEU A 55 9.55 -4.93 -1.72
C LEU A 55 9.07 -6.35 -1.96
N TRP A 56 8.45 -6.97 -0.95
CA TRP A 56 7.89 -8.31 -1.06
C TRP A 56 6.73 -8.36 -2.06
N ASP A 57 5.83 -7.36 -2.06
CA ASP A 57 4.77 -7.23 -3.07
C ASP A 57 5.34 -7.10 -4.49
N MET A 58 6.40 -6.31 -4.67
CA MET A 58 7.11 -6.21 -5.96
C MET A 58 7.74 -7.55 -6.38
N GLN A 59 8.30 -8.31 -5.45
CA GLN A 59 8.90 -9.61 -5.72
C GLN A 59 7.85 -10.66 -6.10
N GLU A 60 6.76 -10.77 -5.34
CA GLU A 60 5.70 -11.77 -5.55
C GLU A 60 4.85 -11.47 -6.79
N LYS A 61 4.54 -10.19 -7.05
CA LYS A 61 3.61 -9.79 -8.12
C LYS A 61 4.30 -9.30 -9.39
N GLY A 62 5.56 -8.86 -9.31
CA GLY A 62 6.36 -8.37 -10.44
C GLY A 62 5.62 -7.30 -11.28
N ASN A 63 5.32 -7.68 -12.54
CA ASN A 63 4.40 -7.03 -13.49
C ASN A 63 3.13 -6.42 -12.88
N ARG A 64 2.58 -7.09 -11.86
CA ARG A 64 1.28 -6.78 -11.27
C ARG A 64 1.37 -6.01 -9.95
N SER A 65 2.58 -5.74 -9.46
CA SER A 65 2.73 -4.93 -8.25
C SER A 65 2.23 -3.51 -8.46
N ARG A 66 1.65 -2.95 -7.40
CA ARG A 66 1.23 -1.55 -7.33
C ARG A 66 2.41 -0.61 -7.09
N PHE A 67 3.58 -1.15 -6.81
CA PHE A 67 4.77 -0.39 -6.47
C PHE A 67 5.84 -0.57 -7.54
N ILE A 68 6.65 0.48 -7.69
CA ILE A 68 7.87 0.47 -8.48
C ILE A 68 8.99 1.11 -7.67
N LYS A 69 10.22 0.63 -7.89
CA LYS A 69 11.41 1.26 -7.34
C LYS A 69 12.02 2.20 -8.39
N VAL A 70 12.10 3.48 -8.07
CA VAL A 70 12.65 4.53 -8.93
C VAL A 70 13.71 5.29 -8.13
N GLU A 71 14.96 5.30 -8.61
CA GLU A 71 16.08 6.03 -7.99
C GLU A 71 16.24 5.73 -6.49
N GLY A 72 16.10 4.46 -6.10
CA GLY A 72 16.22 4.02 -4.71
C GLY A 72 14.98 4.27 -3.83
N LYS A 73 13.99 5.03 -4.30
CA LYS A 73 12.71 5.26 -3.62
C LYS A 73 11.63 4.33 -4.16
N ILE A 74 10.68 3.94 -3.31
CA ILE A 74 9.51 3.15 -3.74
C ILE A 74 8.36 4.13 -3.97
N ARG A 75 7.70 3.99 -5.12
CA ARG A 75 6.56 4.81 -5.55
C ARG A 75 5.42 3.92 -5.99
N PHE A 76 4.21 4.48 -6.04
CA PHE A 76 3.09 3.81 -6.70
C PHE A 76 3.33 3.79 -8.21
N ARG A 77 2.97 2.67 -8.84
CA ARG A 77 2.94 2.52 -10.29
C ARG A 77 1.74 3.33 -10.80
N THR A 78 2.03 4.36 -11.60
CA THR A 78 1.05 5.12 -12.37
C THR A 78 0.62 4.36 -13.61
#